data_AF-A0A3D5DCC6-F1
#
_entry.id   AF-A0A3D5DCC6-F1
#
_cell.length_a   1.000
_cell.length_b   1.000
_cell.length_c   1.000
_cell.angle_alpha   90.00
_cell.angle_beta   90.00
_cell.angle_gamma   90.00
#
_symmetry.space_group_name_H-M   'P 1'
#
loop_
_entity.id
_entity.type
_entity.pdbx_description
1 polymer ?
#
loop_
_entity_poly.entity_id
_entity_poly.type
_entity_poly.pdbx_seq_one_letter_code
_entity_poly.pdbx_strand_id
1 'polypeptide(L)'
;CNIFSTQDHAAAAIAKGGTPVFAVKGESVQQYWEYTDRILDWGNGKGPNMILDDGGDATMFVQLGYKAEDNPSVLDKLPENPEEKALYSQLKKSLRRDPQRFHRIAP
;
A
#
# COMPACT_ATOMS: atom_id res chain seq x y z
N CYS A 1 6.76 -4.79 -7.94
CA CYS A 1 6.25 -5.25 -6.62
C CYS A 1 5.26 -6.41 -6.82
N ASN A 2 5.67 -7.69 -6.79
CA ASN A 2 4.80 -8.80 -7.25
C ASN A 2 4.77 -9.98 -6.28
N ILE A 3 3.59 -10.59 -6.13
CA ILE A 3 3.32 -11.67 -5.18
C ILE A 3 4.21 -12.92 -5.31
N PHE A 4 4.80 -13.19 -6.47
CA PHE A 4 5.69 -14.34 -6.67
C PHE A 4 7.16 -13.97 -6.83
N SER A 5 7.48 -12.68 -6.85
CA SER A 5 8.83 -12.19 -7.18
C SER A 5 9.80 -12.23 -6.00
N THR A 6 9.29 -12.22 -4.76
CA THR A 6 10.11 -12.22 -3.55
C THR A 6 11.07 -13.41 -3.51
N GLN A 7 12.30 -13.16 -3.07
CA GLN A 7 13.24 -14.17 -2.62
C GLN A 7 13.30 -14.11 -1.10
N ASP A 8 12.69 -15.07 -0.41
CA ASP A 8 12.47 -14.97 1.04
C ASP A 8 13.77 -14.88 1.85
N HIS A 9 14.85 -15.51 1.38
CA HIS A 9 16.17 -15.38 2.01
C HIS A 9 16.75 -13.98 1.90
N ALA A 10 16.50 -13.27 0.79
CA ALA A 10 16.89 -11.87 0.63
C ALA A 10 16.04 -10.96 1.53
N ALA A 11 14.71 -11.16 1.56
CA ALA A 11 13.81 -10.44 2.44
C ALA A 11 14.21 -10.59 3.92
N ALA A 12 14.51 -11.82 4.36
CA ALA A 12 14.98 -12.12 5.71
C ALA A 12 16.32 -11.46 6.03
N ALA A 13 17.29 -11.47 5.10
CA ALA A 13 18.59 -10.83 5.30
C ALA A 13 18.46 -9.31 5.48
N ILE A 14 17.62 -8.64 4.67
CA ILE A 14 17.35 -7.20 4.81
C ILE A 14 16.63 -6.89 6.13
N ALA A 15 15.61 -7.67 6.47
CA ALA A 15 14.89 -7.52 7.74
C ALA A 15 15.82 -7.71 8.96
N LYS A 16 16.73 -8.69 8.91
CA LYS A 16 17.76 -8.90 9.94
C LYS A 16 18.72 -7.71 10.06
N GLY A 17 18.93 -6.96 8.98
CA GLY A 17 19.69 -5.71 8.96
C GLY A 17 18.97 -4.50 9.59
N GLY A 18 17.71 -4.65 9.98
CA GLY A 18 16.92 -3.61 10.67
C GLY A 18 16.03 -2.77 9.76
N THR A 19 16.11 -2.95 8.43
CA THR A 19 15.17 -2.31 7.49
C THR A 19 13.85 -3.07 7.50
N PRO A 20 12.69 -2.44 7.75
CA PRO A 20 11.40 -3.11 7.66
C PRO A 20 11.13 -3.65 6.25
N VAL A 21 10.74 -4.93 6.15
CA VAL A 21 10.38 -5.61 4.91
C VAL A 21 9.01 -6.27 5.06
N PHE A 22 8.13 -6.04 4.09
CA PHE A 22 6.80 -6.63 4.02
C PHE A 22 6.64 -7.31 2.66
N ALA A 23 7.18 -8.53 2.55
CA ALA A 23 7.16 -9.30 1.32
C ALA A 23 7.40 -10.78 1.63
N VAL A 24 6.60 -11.67 1.05
CA VAL A 24 6.76 -13.13 1.12
C VAL A 24 6.45 -13.73 -0.26
N LYS A 25 7.26 -14.69 -0.72
CA LYS A 25 7.01 -15.35 -1.99
C LYS A 25 5.71 -16.17 -1.91
N GLY A 26 4.77 -15.88 -2.81
CA GLY A 26 3.46 -16.51 -2.83
C GLY A 26 2.45 -15.87 -1.88
N GLU A 27 2.68 -14.64 -1.44
CA GLU A 27 1.69 -13.86 -0.68
C GLU A 27 0.37 -13.72 -1.46
N SER A 28 -0.74 -13.60 -0.76
CA SER A 28 -2.03 -13.36 -1.39
C SER A 28 -2.12 -11.92 -1.91
N VAL A 29 -3.02 -11.68 -2.86
CA VAL A 29 -3.35 -10.34 -3.34
C VAL A 29 -3.83 -9.41 -2.22
N GLN A 30 -4.45 -9.95 -1.17
CA GLN A 30 -4.81 -9.15 0.01
C GLN A 30 -3.59 -8.75 0.84
N GLN A 31 -2.67 -9.69 1.07
CA GLN A 31 -1.42 -9.41 1.77
C GLN A 31 -0.58 -8.38 1.02
N TYR A 32 -0.52 -8.49 -0.32
CA TYR A 32 0.17 -7.54 -1.18
C TYR A 32 -0.27 -6.08 -0.94
N TRP A 33 -1.58 -5.82 -0.96
CA TRP A 33 -2.09 -4.47 -0.69
C TRP A 33 -1.93 -4.06 0.78
N GLU A 34 -2.03 -4.99 1.73
CA GLU A 34 -1.72 -4.73 3.14
C GLU A 34 -0.24 -4.34 3.35
N TYR A 35 0.68 -4.96 2.60
CA TYR A 35 2.11 -4.63 2.63
C TYR A 35 2.39 -3.29 1.95
N THR A 36 1.73 -3.01 0.84
CA THR A 36 1.75 -1.69 0.18
C THR A 36 1.27 -0.58 1.12
N ASP A 37 0.17 -0.81 1.83
CA ASP A 37 -0.34 0.12 2.83
C ASP A 37 0.67 0.32 3.99
N ARG A 38 1.38 -0.76 4.38
CA ARG A 38 2.33 -0.74 5.49
C ARG A 38 3.62 0.01 5.17
N ILE A 39 4.16 -0.05 3.95
CA ILE A 39 5.36 0.73 3.58
C ILE A 39 5.11 2.24 3.59
N LEU A 40 3.84 2.65 3.49
CA LEU A 40 3.41 4.05 3.57
C LEU A 40 3.09 4.50 5.02
N ASP A 41 3.21 3.63 6.03
CA ASP A 41 2.88 3.92 7.43
C ASP A 41 4.15 4.02 8.28
N TRP A 42 4.58 5.24 8.55
CA TRP A 42 5.78 5.51 9.36
C TRP A 42 5.43 5.79 10.83
N GLY A 43 4.16 5.57 11.22
CA GLY A 43 3.63 5.88 12.54
C GLY A 43 3.48 7.38 12.79
N ASN A 44 2.75 7.72 13.85
CA ASN A 44 2.53 9.11 14.30
C ASN A 44 2.00 10.05 13.20
N GLY A 45 1.16 9.51 12.30
CA GLY A 45 0.60 10.28 11.17
C GLY A 45 1.62 10.69 10.11
N LYS A 46 2.85 10.17 10.17
CA LYS A 46 3.91 10.42 9.18
C LYS A 46 3.84 9.41 8.04
N GLY A 47 4.33 9.83 6.89
CA GLY A 47 4.58 8.96 5.75
C GLY A 47 5.95 9.23 5.12
N PRO A 48 6.29 8.52 4.04
CA PRO A 48 7.56 8.68 3.36
C PRO A 48 7.64 10.05 2.67
N ASN A 49 8.86 10.59 2.54
CA ASN A 49 9.13 11.79 1.73
C ASN A 49 9.54 11.45 0.28
N MET A 50 9.78 10.17 -0.02
CA MET A 50 10.07 9.67 -1.37
C MET A 50 9.46 8.29 -1.56
N ILE A 51 9.01 8.00 -2.78
CA ILE A 51 8.57 6.68 -3.21
C ILE A 51 9.52 6.25 -4.33
N LEU A 52 10.12 5.07 -4.18
CA LEU A 52 10.81 4.36 -5.27
C LEU A 52 9.87 3.24 -5.70
N ASP A 53 9.37 3.33 -6.93
CA ASP A 53 8.26 2.50 -7.40
C ASP A 53 8.63 1.73 -8.68
N ASP A 54 8.09 0.53 -8.81
CA ASP A 54 8.21 -0.35 -9.97
C ASP A 54 6.87 -1.05 -10.20
N GLY A 55 6.20 -0.66 -11.29
CA GLY A 55 4.80 -1.00 -11.59
C GLY A 55 3.82 0.13 -11.29
N GLY A 56 4.13 1.03 -10.34
CA GLY A 56 3.33 2.21 -10.03
C GLY A 56 2.26 1.99 -8.95
N ASP A 57 2.23 0.83 -8.29
CA ASP A 57 1.18 0.48 -7.33
C ASP A 57 1.22 1.31 -6.05
N ALA A 58 2.40 1.62 -5.52
CA ALA A 58 2.52 2.49 -4.35
C ALA A 58 2.07 3.93 -4.69
N THR A 59 2.46 4.41 -5.86
CA THR A 59 2.05 5.71 -6.39
C THR A 59 0.53 5.76 -6.60
N MET A 60 -0.05 4.73 -7.23
CA MET A 60 -1.49 4.61 -7.44
C MET A 60 -2.25 4.57 -6.12
N PHE A 61 -1.77 3.81 -5.13
CA PHE A 61 -2.39 3.71 -3.81
C PHE A 61 -2.47 5.09 -3.14
N VAL A 62 -1.39 5.88 -3.16
CA VAL A 62 -1.40 7.25 -2.62
C VAL A 62 -2.36 8.16 -3.41
N GLN A 63 -2.31 8.13 -4.74
CA GLN A 63 -3.14 9.00 -5.58
C GLN A 63 -4.64 8.70 -5.48
N LEU A 64 -5.02 7.42 -5.40
CA LEU A 64 -6.42 7.02 -5.17
C LEU A 64 -6.85 7.34 -3.75
N GLY A 65 -5.99 7.11 -2.76
CA GLY A 65 -6.24 7.47 -1.37
C GLY A 65 -6.51 8.97 -1.21
N TYR A 66 -5.65 9.82 -1.80
CA TYR A 66 -5.82 11.28 -1.82
C TYR A 66 -7.18 11.67 -2.41
N LYS A 67 -7.53 11.15 -3.59
CA LYS A 67 -8.83 11.42 -4.22
C LYS A 67 -10.00 10.92 -3.39
N ALA A 68 -9.83 9.83 -2.66
CA ALA A 68 -10.86 9.24 -1.80
C ALA A 68 -11.03 10.00 -0.48
N GLU A 69 -10.03 10.73 -0.01
CA GLU A 69 -10.17 11.67 1.11
C GLU A 69 -11.10 12.83 0.74
N ASP A 70 -11.00 13.35 -0.48
CA ASP A 70 -11.89 14.40 -1.00
C ASP A 70 -13.26 13.85 -1.47
N ASN A 71 -13.26 12.67 -2.08
CA ASN A 71 -14.43 12.05 -2.67
C ASN A 71 -14.41 10.52 -2.48
N PRO A 72 -14.98 9.99 -1.38
CA PRO A 72 -14.96 8.57 -1.08
C PRO A 72 -15.57 7.67 -2.17
N SER A 73 -16.48 8.21 -3.00
CA SER A 73 -17.15 7.45 -4.07
C SER A 73 -16.22 6.91 -5.14
N VAL A 74 -14.99 7.43 -5.24
CA VAL A 74 -13.98 6.87 -6.16
C VAL A 74 -13.64 5.41 -5.85
N LEU A 75 -13.87 4.95 -4.62
CA LEU A 75 -13.66 3.57 -4.17
C LEU A 75 -14.94 2.71 -4.18
N ASP A 76 -16.08 3.27 -4.60
CA ASP A 76 -17.36 2.57 -4.69
C ASP A 76 -17.64 1.99 -6.09
N LYS A 77 -16.69 2.17 -7.01
CA LYS A 77 -16.71 1.52 -8.31
C LYS A 77 -16.73 0.00 -8.16
N LEU A 78 -17.49 -0.67 -9.03
CA LEU A 78 -17.46 -2.12 -9.17
C LEU A 78 -16.05 -2.53 -9.61
N PRO A 79 -15.33 -3.34 -8.80
CA PRO A 79 -14.03 -3.82 -9.20
C PRO A 79 -14.14 -4.75 -10.42
N GLU A 80 -13.28 -4.55 -11.39
CA GLU A 80 -13.20 -5.36 -12.61
C GLU A 80 -12.48 -6.68 -12.37
N ASN A 81 -11.60 -6.74 -11.36
CA ASN A 81 -10.81 -7.92 -11.04
C ASN A 81 -10.53 -8.08 -9.52
N PRO A 82 -10.01 -9.25 -9.09
CA PRO A 82 -9.73 -9.51 -7.66
C PRO A 82 -8.68 -8.57 -7.04
N GLU A 83 -7.74 -8.08 -7.84
CA GLU A 83 -6.66 -7.19 -7.41
C GLU A 83 -7.18 -5.79 -7.09
N GLU A 84 -7.99 -5.24 -7.99
CA GLU A 84 -8.69 -3.97 -7.76
C GLU A 84 -9.66 -4.05 -6.57
N LYS A 85 -10.35 -5.19 -6.40
CA LYS A 85 -11.20 -5.42 -5.23
C LYS A 85 -10.42 -5.35 -3.93
N ALA A 86 -9.22 -5.94 -3.90
CA ALA A 86 -8.35 -5.93 -2.73
C ALA A 86 -7.76 -4.53 -2.48
N LEU A 87 -7.36 -3.81 -3.52
CA LEU A 87 -6.92 -2.42 -3.48
C LEU A 87 -7.97 -1.51 -2.83
N TYR A 88 -9.21 -1.51 -3.35
CA TYR A 88 -10.28 -0.67 -2.80
C TYR A 88 -10.63 -1.05 -1.37
N SER A 89 -10.66 -2.34 -1.06
CA SER A 89 -10.88 -2.82 0.31
C SER A 89 -9.80 -2.29 1.27
N GLN A 90 -8.53 -2.34 0.86
CA GLN A 90 -7.43 -1.86 1.68
C GLN A 90 -7.42 -0.34 1.82
N LEU A 91 -7.68 0.42 0.75
CA LEU A 91 -7.82 1.87 0.82
C LEU A 91 -8.94 2.29 1.79
N LYS A 92 -10.09 1.63 1.73
CA LYS A 92 -11.19 1.86 2.70
C LYS A 92 -10.75 1.56 4.13
N LYS A 93 -9.95 0.51 4.37
CA LYS A 93 -9.37 0.23 5.71
C LYS A 93 -8.39 1.32 6.15
N SER A 94 -7.49 1.76 5.27
CA SER A 94 -6.51 2.81 5.54
C SER A 94 -7.20 4.13 5.91
N LEU A 95 -8.19 4.56 5.12
CA LEU A 95 -8.93 5.81 5.36
C LEU A 95 -9.74 5.79 6.65
N ARG A 96 -10.29 4.64 7.05
CA ARG A 96 -10.95 4.50 8.36
C ARG A 96 -9.96 4.64 9.52
N ARG A 97 -8.71 4.22 9.33
CA ARG A 97 -7.66 4.35 10.35
C ARG A 97 -7.15 5.78 10.44
N ASP A 98 -7.05 6.47 9.31
CA ASP A 98 -6.54 7.84 9.23
C ASP A 98 -7.10 8.56 7.98
N PRO A 99 -8.14 9.43 8.15
CA PRO A 99 -8.83 10.08 7.03
C PRO A 99 -8.09 11.26 6.37
N GLN A 100 -6.88 11.58 6.84
CA GLN A 100 -6.07 12.72 6.37
C GLN A 100 -4.65 12.27 6.03
N ARG A 101 -4.47 10.97 5.82
CA ARG A 101 -3.19 10.33 5.65
C ARG A 101 -2.56 10.70 4.31
N PHE A 102 -3.33 10.66 3.23
CA PHE A 102 -2.80 10.76 1.88
C PHE A 102 -2.54 12.22 1.48
N HIS A 103 -3.38 13.19 1.89
CA HIS A 103 -3.07 14.62 1.83
C HIS A 103 -1.78 14.98 2.57
N ARG A 104 -1.44 14.27 3.66
CA ARG A 104 -0.14 14.46 4.35
C ARG A 104 1.05 13.86 3.61
N ILE A 105 0.85 12.76 2.89
CA ILE A 105 1.92 12.08 2.13
C ILE A 105 2.25 12.83 0.84
N ALA A 106 1.23 13.37 0.17
CA ALA A 106 1.35 14.12 -1.08
C ALA A 106 0.76 15.53 -0.90
N PRO A 107 1.45 16.44 -0.18
CA PRO A 107 0.99 17.80 0.08
C PRO A 107 1.01 18.72 -1.15
#